data_AF-A0A9N9K754-F1
#
_entry.id   AF-A0A9N9K754-F1
#
_cell.length_a   1.000
_cell.length_b   1.000
_cell.length_c   1.000
_cell.angle_alpha   90.00
_cell.angle_beta   90.00
_cell.angle_gamma   90.00
#
_symmetry.space_group_name_H-M   'P 1'
#
loop_
_entity.id
_entity.type
_entity.pdbx_description
1 polymer ?
#
loop_
_entity_poly.entity_id
_entity_poly.type
_entity_poly.pdbx_seq_one_letter_code
_entity_poly.pdbx_strand_id
1 'polypeptide(L)'
;LSAEALNSNEESEFTLALGWALKENQKFGKRGRGKRISKHVITYLEGYFLVGNINKNDRYTAEEMHTELLELVKTSNLEESNVPK
;
A
#
# COMPACT_ATOMS: atom_id res chain seq x y z
N LEU A 1 -59.96 4.71 18.93
CA LEU A 1 -58.91 3.86 18.33
C LEU A 1 -57.82 4.80 17.86
N SER A 2 -56.91 5.18 18.77
CA SER A 2 -55.72 5.98 18.41
C SER A 2 -54.58 5.02 18.16
N ALA A 3 -53.86 5.20 17.06
CA ALA A 3 -52.78 4.33 16.65
C ALA A 3 -51.48 4.75 17.36
N GLU A 4 -51.06 3.95 18.33
CA GLU A 4 -49.66 3.89 18.77
C GLU A 4 -48.74 3.33 17.67
N ALA A 5 -47.46 3.70 17.78
CA ALA A 5 -46.30 3.32 16.96
C ALA A 5 -46.16 4.15 15.66
N LEU A 6 -45.04 4.83 15.40
CA LEU A 6 -43.69 4.26 15.33
C LEU A 6 -42.63 5.30 15.74
N ASN A 7 -41.90 5.02 16.83
CA ASN A 7 -40.64 5.69 17.13
C ASN A 7 -39.54 4.96 16.35
N SER A 8 -39.34 5.33 15.08
CA SER A 8 -38.28 4.78 14.23
C SER A 8 -37.01 5.63 14.38
N ASN A 9 -36.34 5.54 15.55
CA ASN A 9 -34.93 5.90 15.62
C ASN A 9 -34.13 4.64 15.29
N GLU A 10 -34.09 4.28 14.02
CA GLU A 10 -33.18 3.26 13.50
C GLU A 10 -31.77 3.85 13.43
N GLU A 11 -31.18 4.10 14.60
CA GLU A 11 -29.73 4.11 14.72
C GLU A 11 -29.31 2.65 14.54
N SER A 12 -28.93 2.31 13.31
CA SER A 12 -28.31 1.03 12.99
C SER A 12 -26.97 0.98 13.73
N GLU A 13 -27.03 0.55 14.97
CA GLU A 13 -25.87 0.31 15.84
C GLU A 13 -25.06 -0.83 15.20
N PHE A 14 -24.01 -0.45 14.47
CA PHE A 14 -23.05 -1.38 13.91
C PHE A 14 -22.30 -2.01 15.10
N THR A 15 -22.83 -3.12 15.62
CA THR A 15 -22.27 -3.86 16.75
C THR A 15 -21.01 -4.60 16.32
N LEU A 16 -19.93 -3.86 16.06
CA LEU A 16 -18.61 -4.44 15.86
C LEU A 16 -18.07 -4.85 17.24
N ALA A 17 -17.55 -6.08 17.33
CA ALA A 17 -17.02 -6.62 18.58
C ALA A 17 -16.01 -5.66 19.22
N LEU A 18 -16.20 -5.33 20.50
CA LEU A 18 -15.29 -4.50 21.30
C LEU A 18 -13.84 -4.95 21.06
N GLY A 19 -13.04 -4.04 20.50
CA GLY A 19 -11.63 -4.29 20.20
C GLY A 19 -11.28 -4.53 18.72
N TRP A 20 -12.24 -4.54 17.79
CA TRP A 20 -11.95 -4.60 16.34
C TRP A 20 -11.03 -3.46 15.85
N ALA A 21 -11.16 -2.28 16.46
CA ALA A 21 -10.39 -1.08 16.14
C ALA A 21 -9.09 -0.94 16.96
N LEU A 22 -8.86 -1.80 17.96
CA LEU A 22 -7.65 -1.74 18.77
C LEU A 22 -6.47 -2.32 17.99
N LYS A 23 -5.39 -1.54 17.87
CA LYS A 23 -4.17 -1.92 17.15
C LYS A 23 -3.57 -3.25 17.63
N GLU A 24 -3.70 -3.56 18.91
CA GLU A 24 -3.28 -4.84 19.51
C GLU A 24 -4.07 -6.05 18.97
N ASN A 25 -5.34 -5.84 18.60
CA ASN A 25 -6.24 -6.86 18.06
C ASN A 25 -6.26 -6.85 16.53
N GLN A 26 -5.49 -5.95 15.90
CA GLN A 26 -5.32 -5.90 14.46
C GLN A 26 -4.57 -7.17 14.03
N LYS A 27 -5.34 -8.17 13.58
CA LYS A 27 -4.79 -9.31 12.85
C LYS A 27 -4.32 -8.79 11.51
N PHE A 28 -3.06 -8.37 11.41
CA PHE A 28 -2.39 -8.32 10.12
C PHE A 28 -2.45 -9.74 9.57
N GLY A 29 -3.43 -9.99 8.70
CA GLY A 29 -3.53 -11.28 8.01
C GLY A 29 -2.18 -11.63 7.42
N LYS A 30 -1.93 -12.93 7.19
CA LYS A 30 -0.72 -13.34 6.47
C LYS A 30 -0.61 -12.47 5.22
N ARG A 31 0.43 -11.63 5.15
CA ARG A 31 0.65 -10.70 4.04
C ARG A 31 0.42 -11.52 2.76
N GLY A 32 -0.48 -11.08 1.88
CA GLY A 32 -1.08 -11.93 0.83
C GLY A 32 -0.06 -12.74 0.03
N ARG A 33 -0.47 -13.88 -0.55
CA ARG A 33 0.43 -14.83 -1.26
C ARG A 33 1.06 -14.30 -2.57
N GLY A 34 0.99 -12.99 -2.84
CA GLY A 34 1.62 -12.39 -4.01
C GLY A 34 3.15 -12.43 -3.96
N LYS A 35 3.78 -12.47 -5.15
CA LYS A 35 5.24 -12.35 -5.31
C LYS A 35 5.72 -11.10 -4.57
N ARG A 36 6.77 -11.25 -3.76
CA ARG A 36 7.38 -10.13 -3.04
C ARG A 36 8.38 -9.43 -3.96
N ILE A 37 8.46 -8.11 -3.81
CA ILE A 37 9.54 -7.33 -4.40
C ILE A 37 10.86 -7.82 -3.81
N SER A 38 11.84 -8.05 -4.65
CA SER A 38 13.16 -8.52 -4.20
C SER A 38 13.89 -7.40 -3.46
N LYS A 39 14.81 -7.77 -2.56
CA LYS A 39 15.66 -6.80 -1.85
C LYS A 39 16.45 -5.92 -2.82
N HIS A 40 16.84 -6.47 -3.97
CA HIS A 40 17.61 -5.73 -4.97
C HIS A 40 16.80 -4.60 -5.63
N VAL A 41 15.53 -4.84 -5.92
CA VAL A 41 14.64 -3.80 -6.45
C VAL A 41 14.37 -2.72 -5.40
N ILE A 42 14.21 -3.13 -4.12
CA ILE A 42 14.05 -2.19 -3.01
C ILE A 42 15.26 -1.24 -2.91
N THR A 43 16.49 -1.74 -3.05
CA THR A 43 17.68 -0.88 -2.98
C THR A 43 17.74 0.18 -4.08
N TYR A 44 17.26 -0.11 -5.30
CA TYR A 44 17.18 0.91 -6.35
C TYR A 44 16.12 1.97 -6.03
N LEU A 45 14.93 1.54 -5.62
CA LEU A 45 13.83 2.45 -5.26
C LEU A 45 14.21 3.37 -4.09
N GLU A 46 14.89 2.83 -3.08
CA GLU A 46 15.44 3.62 -1.97
C GLU A 46 16.45 4.66 -2.49
N GLY A 47 17.36 4.27 -3.38
CA GLY A 47 18.31 5.17 -4.03
C GLY A 47 17.62 6.35 -4.71
N TYR A 48 16.65 6.08 -5.61
CA TYR A 48 15.91 7.13 -6.31
C TYR A 48 15.14 8.06 -5.36
N PHE A 49 14.53 7.50 -4.32
CA PHE A 49 13.80 8.28 -3.33
C PHE A 49 14.72 9.20 -2.52
N LEU A 50 15.92 8.71 -2.15
CA LEU A 50 16.89 9.48 -1.39
C LEU A 50 17.40 10.71 -2.15
N VAL A 51 17.56 10.62 -3.48
CA VAL A 51 17.97 11.78 -4.31
C VAL A 51 17.00 12.95 -4.12
N GLY A 52 15.70 12.69 -4.20
CA GLY A 52 14.67 13.71 -3.99
C GLY A 52 14.59 14.28 -2.58
N ASN A 53 15.02 13.50 -1.58
CA ASN A 53 15.13 13.96 -0.19
C ASN A 53 16.31 14.91 0.02
N ILE A 54 17.42 14.69 -0.70
CA ILE A 54 18.60 15.57 -0.67
C ILE A 54 18.29 16.88 -1.41
N ASN A 55 17.71 16.77 -2.62
CA ASN A 55 17.33 17.91 -3.43
C ASN A 55 15.95 17.69 -4.06
N LYS A 56 15.01 18.59 -3.75
CA LYS A 56 13.63 18.49 -4.26
C LYS A 56 13.54 18.60 -5.78
N ASN A 57 14.48 19.29 -6.41
CA ASN A 57 14.51 19.44 -7.87
C ASN A 57 14.95 18.16 -8.59
N ASP A 58 15.66 17.27 -7.90
CA ASP A 58 16.15 16.00 -8.43
C ASP A 58 15.24 14.83 -7.99
N ARG A 59 14.01 15.14 -7.57
CA ARG A 59 13.08 14.14 -7.06
C ARG A 59 12.51 13.32 -8.20
N TYR A 60 12.77 12.03 -8.14
CA TYR A 60 12.14 11.05 -9.03
C TYR A 60 10.64 10.91 -8.73
N THR A 61 9.86 10.97 -9.80
CA THR A 61 8.47 10.53 -9.86
C THR A 61 8.40 9.00 -9.91
N ALA A 62 7.24 8.43 -9.62
CA ALA A 62 7.04 6.99 -9.71
C ALA A 62 7.24 6.46 -11.15
N GLU A 63 6.86 7.25 -12.15
CA GLU A 63 7.03 6.90 -13.57
C GLU A 63 8.50 6.86 -13.96
N GLU A 64 9.30 7.84 -13.52
CA GLU A 64 10.74 7.86 -13.75
C GLU A 64 11.43 6.67 -13.05
N MET A 65 11.09 6.37 -11.80
CA MET A 65 11.64 5.20 -11.10
C MET A 65 11.32 3.89 -11.84
N HIS A 66 10.10 3.74 -12.34
CA HIS A 66 9.71 2.56 -13.12
C HIS A 66 10.47 2.48 -14.44
N THR A 67 10.66 3.61 -15.11
CA THR A 67 11.40 3.69 -16.38
C THR A 67 12.87 3.31 -16.19
N GLU A 68 13.51 3.80 -15.12
CA GLU A 68 14.88 3.41 -14.75
C GLU A 68 15.00 1.91 -14.45
N LEU A 69 14.01 1.31 -13.76
CA LEU A 69 13.98 -0.14 -13.54
C LEU A 69 13.89 -0.92 -14.86
N LEU A 70 13.16 -0.42 -15.86
CA LEU A 70 13.11 -1.04 -17.19
C LEU A 70 14.44 -0.92 -17.95
N GLU A 71 15.16 0.19 -17.81
CA GLU A 71 16.52 0.32 -18.36
C GLU A 71 17.50 -0.67 -17.71
N LEU A 72 17.35 -0.94 -16.41
CA LEU A 72 18.12 -1.97 -15.71
C LEU A 72 17.81 -3.38 -16.23
N VAL A 73 16.58 -3.64 -16.68
CA VAL A 73 16.22 -4.89 -17.37
C VAL A 73 16.94 -4.99 -18.71
N LYS A 74 16.93 -3.92 -19.51
CA LYS A 74 17.62 -3.89 -20.82
C LYS A 74 19.12 -4.12 -20.69
N THR A 75 19.73 -3.58 -19.63
CA THR A 75 21.16 -3.75 -19.33
C THR A 75 21.49 -5.06 -18.62
N SER A 76 20.52 -5.98 -18.46
CA SER A 76 20.63 -7.29 -17.80
C SER A 76 21.02 -7.26 -16.31
N ASN A 77 20.91 -6.09 -15.67
CA ASN A 77 21.14 -5.93 -14.23
C ASN A 77 19.91 -6.34 -13.40
N LEU A 78 18.75 -6.45 -14.04
CA LEU A 78 17.49 -6.82 -13.41
C LEU A 78 16.70 -7.77 -14.32
N GLU A 79 16.00 -8.75 -13.75
CA GLU A 79 15.02 -9.52 -14.54
C GLU A 79 13.70 -8.76 -14.64
N GLU A 80 13.06 -8.81 -15.81
CA GLU A 80 11.74 -8.22 -16.05
C GLU A 80 10.69 -8.69 -15.03
N SER A 81 10.77 -9.96 -14.62
CA SER A 81 9.84 -10.55 -13.64
C SER A 81 9.91 -9.88 -12.26
N ASN A 82 10.99 -9.16 -11.97
CA ASN A 82 11.23 -8.50 -10.68
C ASN A 82 10.81 -7.02 -10.70
N VAL A 83 10.48 -6.45 -11.87
CA VAL A 83 9.93 -5.10 -11.96
C VAL A 83 8.51 -5.08 -11.35
N PRO A 84 8.23 -4.19 -10.39
CA PRO A 84 6.89 -4.02 -9.83
C PRO A 84 5.90 -3.57 -10.91
N LYS A 85 4.69 -4.13 -10.88
CA LYS A 85 3.59 -3.79 -11.80
C LYS A 85 2.68 -2.72 -11.20
#